data_AF-A0A2G5L599-F1
#
_entry.id   AF-A0A2G5L599-F1
#
_cell.length_a   1.000
_cell.length_b   1.000
_cell.length_c   1.000
_cell.angle_alpha   90.00
_cell.angle_beta   90.00
_cell.angle_gamma   90.00
#
_symmetry.space_group_name_H-M   'P 1'
#
loop_
_entity.id
_entity.type
_entity.pdbx_description
1 polymer ?
#
loop_
_entity_poly.entity_id
_entity_poly.type
_entity_poly.pdbx_seq_one_letter_code
_entity_poly.pdbx_strand_id
1 'polypeptide(L)'
;MQLVGQGNVTVRWFKIILWIWVLVSATVGYAQDTLVLHSGRRVPFTRMSLYDDAVEVKDYEEQRWELYPPDSILGYSQALKEETYFLIQPEEVEGYVFAERHEVGELTLYVDDQSGYRMYVERAGQFACVYDGKDNQREHAVKLERFVELVADDEESLAYVQAATFKYRPREIEKVIAYYNERNYTVQTLTDETVRGTIYLYRTRFQKTKKRIKIRQSGRYHELYINDFIQLHLPINYPTKLLLYDGSIQTEILVSGGLRDRFYEVLYDARSDDFRLDEKDGTELHYEFYGIKEKVGEKMAGD
;
A
#
# COMPACT_ATOMS: atom_id res chain seq x y z
N MET A 1 -52.21 -35.06 -25.84
CA MET A 1 -50.73 -34.99 -25.81
C MET A 1 -50.37 -33.50 -25.80
N GLN A 2 -50.30 -32.90 -24.60
CA GLN A 2 -50.12 -31.46 -24.41
C GLN A 2 -48.63 -31.15 -24.27
N LEU A 3 -48.08 -30.39 -25.22
CA LEU A 3 -46.78 -29.72 -25.12
C LEU A 3 -46.92 -28.50 -24.19
N VAL A 4 -46.97 -28.75 -22.88
CA VAL A 4 -46.91 -27.70 -21.86
C VAL A 4 -45.65 -27.97 -21.05
N GLY A 5 -44.56 -27.26 -21.32
CA GLY A 5 -43.34 -27.44 -20.53
C GLY A 5 -42.07 -26.74 -20.98
N GLN A 6 -42.00 -26.13 -22.16
CA GLN A 6 -40.75 -25.52 -22.65
C GLN A 6 -40.67 -23.99 -22.54
N GLY A 7 -41.79 -23.27 -22.37
CA GLY A 7 -41.79 -21.80 -22.33
C GLY A 7 -41.31 -21.17 -21.00
N ASN A 8 -41.43 -21.89 -19.87
CA ASN A 8 -41.04 -21.34 -18.56
C ASN A 8 -39.55 -21.48 -18.24
N VAL A 9 -38.85 -22.39 -18.93
CA VAL A 9 -37.44 -22.67 -18.66
C VAL A 9 -36.56 -21.58 -19.28
N THR A 10 -36.81 -21.20 -20.54
CA THR A 10 -36.06 -20.16 -21.26
C THR A 10 -36.19 -18.78 -20.63
N VAL A 11 -37.38 -18.39 -20.18
CA VAL A 11 -37.60 -17.09 -19.51
C VAL A 11 -36.89 -17.04 -18.16
N ARG A 12 -36.81 -18.17 -17.43
CA ARG A 12 -36.13 -18.25 -16.14
C ARG A 12 -34.61 -18.18 -16.28
N TRP A 13 -34.04 -18.87 -17.27
CA TRP A 13 -32.61 -18.76 -17.59
C TRP A 13 -32.22 -17.38 -18.09
N PHE A 14 -33.05 -16.75 -18.94
CA PHE A 14 -32.79 -15.40 -19.43
C PHE A 14 -32.77 -14.37 -18.29
N LYS A 15 -33.70 -14.48 -17.32
CA LYS A 15 -33.71 -13.63 -16.12
C LYS A 15 -32.47 -13.84 -15.24
N ILE A 16 -32.02 -15.07 -15.07
CA ILE A 16 -30.81 -15.39 -14.30
C ILE A 16 -29.57 -14.81 -14.99
N ILE A 17 -29.45 -14.98 -16.32
CA ILE A 17 -28.34 -14.42 -17.11
C ILE A 17 -28.36 -12.90 -17.04
N LEU A 18 -29.53 -12.25 -17.16
CA LEU A 18 -29.65 -10.80 -17.03
C LEU A 18 -29.25 -10.31 -15.63
N TRP A 19 -29.64 -11.02 -14.57
CA TRP A 19 -29.23 -10.70 -13.20
C TRP A 19 -27.74 -10.87 -12.98
N ILE A 20 -27.14 -11.95 -13.50
CA ILE A 20 -25.68 -12.15 -13.49
C ILE A 20 -25.01 -11.03 -14.27
N TRP A 21 -25.54 -10.63 -15.42
CA TRP A 21 -24.98 -9.56 -16.24
C TRP A 21 -25.07 -8.20 -15.55
N VAL A 22 -26.18 -7.90 -14.87
CA VAL A 22 -26.35 -6.69 -14.04
C VAL A 22 -25.41 -6.71 -12.83
N LEU A 23 -25.25 -7.86 -12.17
CA LEU A 23 -24.29 -8.00 -11.07
C LEU A 23 -22.84 -7.82 -11.56
N VAL A 24 -22.47 -8.45 -12.67
CA VAL A 24 -21.13 -8.31 -13.27
C VAL A 24 -20.88 -6.88 -13.72
N SER A 25 -21.81 -6.24 -14.41
CA SER A 25 -21.65 -4.84 -14.84
C SER A 25 -21.66 -3.84 -13.68
N ALA A 26 -22.41 -4.10 -12.61
CA ALA A 26 -22.34 -3.31 -11.39
C ALA A 26 -20.98 -3.48 -10.68
N THR A 27 -20.39 -4.68 -10.66
CA THR A 27 -19.07 -4.89 -10.04
C THR A 27 -17.91 -4.34 -10.87
N VAL A 28 -17.99 -4.37 -12.20
CA VAL A 28 -16.93 -3.85 -13.09
C VAL A 28 -16.92 -2.31 -13.11
N GLY A 29 -18.04 -1.65 -12.77
CA GLY A 29 -18.15 -0.20 -12.74
C GLY A 29 -17.45 0.52 -11.57
N TYR A 30 -16.88 -0.18 -10.59
CA TYR A 30 -16.31 0.44 -9.38
C TYR A 30 -14.77 0.34 -9.25
N ALA A 31 -14.09 -0.39 -10.11
CA ALA A 31 -12.63 -0.54 -10.04
C ALA A 31 -11.96 0.19 -11.21
N GLN A 32 -11.62 1.48 -11.00
CA GLN A 32 -11.00 2.31 -12.02
C GLN A 32 -9.53 2.64 -11.68
N ASP A 33 -8.63 2.34 -12.61
CA ASP A 33 -7.21 2.70 -12.50
C ASP A 33 -7.05 4.23 -12.41
N THR A 34 -6.15 4.68 -11.55
CA THR A 34 -6.04 6.09 -11.16
C THR A 34 -4.58 6.53 -11.08
N LEU A 35 -4.25 7.61 -11.79
CA LEU A 35 -2.98 8.33 -11.65
C LEU A 35 -3.11 9.33 -10.50
N VAL A 36 -2.11 9.41 -9.63
CA VAL A 36 -2.09 10.31 -8.47
C VAL A 36 -0.98 11.33 -8.67
N LEU A 37 -1.33 12.61 -8.58
CA LEU A 37 -0.40 13.71 -8.71
C LEU A 37 0.13 14.17 -7.34
N HIS A 38 1.27 14.85 -7.32
CA HIS A 38 1.81 15.51 -6.13
C HIS A 38 0.88 16.60 -5.58
N SER A 39 -0.05 17.12 -6.38
CA SER A 39 -1.12 18.02 -5.92
C SER A 39 -2.24 17.30 -5.16
N GLY A 40 -2.22 15.97 -5.09
CA GLY A 40 -3.29 15.13 -4.54
C GLY A 40 -4.46 14.89 -5.50
N ARG A 41 -4.46 15.52 -6.69
CA ARG A 41 -5.44 15.23 -7.74
C ARG A 41 -5.29 13.77 -8.19
N ARG A 42 -6.43 13.10 -8.32
CA ARG A 42 -6.57 11.73 -8.80
C ARG A 42 -7.21 11.76 -10.19
N VAL A 43 -6.57 11.16 -11.18
CA VAL A 43 -6.98 11.16 -12.59
C VAL A 43 -7.31 9.73 -13.01
N PRO A 44 -8.60 9.39 -13.15
CA PRO A 44 -9.02 8.08 -13.63
C PRO A 44 -8.61 7.86 -15.09
N PHE A 45 -7.99 6.72 -15.42
CA PHE A 45 -7.50 6.47 -16.78
C PHE A 45 -7.79 5.06 -17.28
N THR A 46 -7.96 4.91 -18.60
CA THR A 46 -8.13 3.61 -19.27
C THR A 46 -6.84 3.05 -19.85
N ARG A 47 -5.89 3.92 -20.20
CA ARG A 47 -4.57 3.55 -20.72
C ARG A 47 -3.54 4.56 -20.23
N MET A 48 -2.30 4.09 -20.06
CA MET A 48 -1.16 4.91 -19.68
C MET A 48 0.07 4.46 -20.47
N SER A 49 0.85 5.43 -20.93
CA SER A 49 2.15 5.24 -21.58
C SER A 49 3.19 6.14 -20.91
N LEU A 50 4.37 5.60 -20.64
CA LEU A 50 5.50 6.34 -20.09
C LEU A 50 6.47 6.70 -21.23
N TYR A 51 6.79 7.98 -21.35
CA TYR A 51 7.85 8.53 -22.20
C TYR A 51 8.92 9.18 -21.32
N ASP A 52 10.06 9.54 -21.91
CA ASP A 52 11.21 10.10 -21.17
C ASP A 52 10.88 11.42 -20.46
N ASP A 53 10.00 12.24 -21.04
CA ASP A 53 9.65 13.59 -20.58
C ASP A 53 8.17 13.76 -20.19
N ALA A 54 7.35 12.73 -20.34
CA ALA A 54 5.92 12.79 -20.08
C ALA A 54 5.29 11.42 -19.79
N VAL A 55 4.22 11.44 -18.99
CA VAL A 55 3.27 10.32 -18.89
C VAL A 55 2.00 10.71 -19.61
N GLU A 56 1.63 9.92 -20.62
CA GLU A 56 0.41 10.10 -21.38
C GLU A 56 -0.67 9.17 -20.83
N VAL A 57 -1.82 9.74 -20.45
CA VAL A 57 -2.97 8.97 -19.96
C VAL A 57 -4.19 9.22 -20.82
N LYS A 58 -4.98 8.17 -21.04
CA LYS A 58 -6.30 8.30 -21.67
C LYS A 58 -7.36 8.40 -20.59
N ASP A 59 -7.95 9.59 -20.45
CA ASP A 59 -8.98 9.87 -19.46
C ASP A 59 -10.16 8.89 -19.57
N TYR A 60 -10.67 8.44 -18.43
CA TYR A 60 -11.75 7.45 -18.37
C TYR A 60 -13.09 7.98 -18.88
N GLU A 61 -13.46 9.21 -18.53
CA GLU A 61 -14.78 9.76 -18.86
C GLU A 61 -14.77 10.42 -20.25
N GLU A 62 -13.78 11.28 -20.49
CA GLU A 62 -13.68 12.09 -21.69
C GLU A 62 -13.05 11.33 -22.86
N GLN A 63 -12.36 10.22 -22.60
CA GLN A 63 -11.66 9.40 -23.60
C GLN A 63 -10.60 10.18 -24.41
N ARG A 64 -10.17 11.35 -23.91
CA ARG A 64 -9.09 12.17 -24.49
C ARG A 64 -7.73 11.77 -23.90
N TRP A 65 -6.68 11.99 -24.68
CA TRP A 65 -5.31 11.82 -24.21
C TRP A 65 -4.82 13.11 -23.55
N GLU A 66 -4.23 12.96 -22.37
CA GLU A 66 -3.64 14.05 -21.58
C GLU A 66 -2.19 13.70 -21.25
N LEU A 67 -1.31 14.72 -21.31
CA LEU A 67 0.10 14.59 -20.96
C LEU A 67 0.37 15.22 -19.61
N TYR A 68 1.06 14.48 -18.76
CA TYR A 68 1.47 14.90 -17.42
C TYR A 68 3.00 14.90 -17.32
N PRO A 69 3.63 16.00 -16.88
CA PRO A 69 5.07 16.01 -16.59
C PRO A 69 5.39 15.00 -15.47
N PRO A 70 6.50 14.24 -15.57
CA PRO A 70 6.88 13.25 -14.56
C PRO A 70 6.96 13.82 -13.13
N ASP A 71 7.55 15.00 -12.95
CA ASP A 71 7.68 15.68 -11.64
C ASP A 71 6.33 16.04 -11.00
N SER A 72 5.23 16.01 -11.77
CA SER A 72 3.89 16.25 -11.24
C SER A 72 3.23 14.99 -10.69
N ILE A 73 3.80 13.82 -10.94
CA ILE A 73 3.19 12.50 -10.70
C ILE A 73 3.82 11.86 -9.49
N LEU A 74 2.97 11.39 -8.58
CA LEU A 74 3.40 10.57 -7.46
C LEU A 74 3.47 9.09 -7.84
N GLY A 75 2.48 8.61 -8.60
CA GLY A 75 2.36 7.22 -9.00
C GLY A 75 0.97 6.90 -9.53
N TYR A 76 0.64 5.62 -9.68
CA TYR A 76 -0.69 5.16 -10.04
C TYR A 76 -1.11 3.91 -9.25
N SER A 77 -2.42 3.69 -9.19
CA SER A 77 -3.02 2.48 -8.61
C SER A 77 -3.83 1.74 -9.66
N GLN A 78 -3.65 0.41 -9.73
CA GLN A 78 -4.47 -0.49 -10.54
C GLN A 78 -5.58 -1.07 -9.68
N ALA A 79 -6.82 -0.66 -9.92
CA ALA A 79 -7.92 -0.97 -9.01
C ALA A 79 -8.29 -2.46 -9.04
N LEU A 80 -8.27 -3.09 -10.22
CA LEU A 80 -8.62 -4.50 -10.37
C LEU A 80 -7.54 -5.45 -9.85
N LYS A 81 -6.27 -5.05 -9.96
CA LYS A 81 -5.14 -5.86 -9.49
C LYS A 81 -4.75 -5.55 -8.05
N GLU A 82 -5.28 -4.47 -7.48
CA GLU A 82 -4.94 -4.05 -6.13
C GLU A 82 -3.45 -3.67 -5.96
N GLU A 83 -2.80 -3.30 -7.06
CA GLU A 83 -1.39 -2.93 -7.10
C GLU A 83 -1.22 -1.40 -7.11
N THR A 84 -0.13 -0.91 -6.55
CA THR A 84 0.23 0.52 -6.58
C THR A 84 1.69 0.69 -6.93
N TYR A 85 1.96 1.59 -7.87
CA TYR A 85 3.30 1.85 -8.37
C TYR A 85 3.61 3.35 -8.25
N PHE A 86 4.81 3.67 -7.80
CA PHE A 86 5.32 5.02 -7.65
C PHE A 86 6.26 5.36 -8.79
N LEU A 87 6.20 6.60 -9.27
CA LEU A 87 7.14 7.08 -10.27
C LEU A 87 8.43 7.48 -9.56
N ILE A 88 9.54 6.89 -9.96
CA ILE A 88 10.87 7.17 -9.43
C ILE A 88 11.84 7.50 -10.56
N GLN A 89 12.92 8.20 -10.25
CA GLN A 89 13.99 8.52 -11.18
C GLN A 89 15.32 7.98 -10.63
N PRO A 90 15.67 6.71 -10.90
CA PRO A 90 16.93 6.12 -10.48
C PRO A 90 18.13 6.89 -11.06
N GLU A 91 19.20 7.07 -10.28
CA GLU A 91 20.40 7.77 -10.76
C GLU A 91 21.10 7.04 -11.92
N GLU A 92 20.91 5.71 -12.00
CA GLU A 92 21.61 4.85 -12.96
C GLU A 92 20.84 4.60 -14.25
N VAL A 93 19.61 5.10 -14.37
CA VAL A 93 18.73 4.90 -15.53
C VAL A 93 18.41 6.24 -16.17
N GLU A 94 18.56 6.33 -17.49
CA GLU A 94 18.06 7.49 -18.24
C GLU A 94 16.53 7.42 -18.26
N GLY A 95 15.88 8.25 -17.44
CA GLY A 95 14.43 8.41 -17.41
C GLY A 95 13.77 7.92 -16.12
N TYR A 96 12.45 7.78 -16.18
CA TYR A 96 11.63 7.41 -15.03
C TYR A 96 11.23 5.94 -15.08
N VAL A 97 10.95 5.38 -13.90
CA VAL A 97 10.50 4.00 -13.75
C VAL A 97 9.32 3.97 -12.78
N PHE A 98 8.35 3.10 -13.05
CA PHE A 98 7.30 2.78 -12.09
C PHE A 98 7.72 1.58 -11.25
N ALA A 99 7.75 1.74 -9.93
CA ALA A 99 8.17 0.69 -8.99
C ALA A 99 7.18 0.57 -7.82
N GLU A 100 6.99 -0.65 -7.33
CA GLU A 100 6.21 -0.89 -6.11
C GLU A 100 6.98 -0.37 -4.90
N ARG A 101 6.27 0.09 -3.86
CA ARG A 101 6.92 0.62 -2.65
C ARG A 101 6.72 -0.34 -1.49
N HIS A 102 7.82 -0.88 -0.98
CA HIS A 102 7.82 -1.88 0.08
C HIS A 102 7.95 -1.25 1.48
N GLU A 103 8.83 -0.27 1.64
CA GLU A 103 9.08 0.40 2.93
C GLU A 103 9.06 1.92 2.78
N VAL A 104 8.66 2.63 3.85
CA VAL A 104 8.58 4.10 3.88
C VAL A 104 9.22 4.62 5.16
N GLY A 105 10.19 5.53 5.03
CA GLY A 105 10.86 6.12 6.16
C GLY A 105 11.94 7.11 5.78
N GLU A 106 12.97 7.22 6.61
CA GLU A 106 14.19 7.95 6.25
C GLU A 106 14.88 7.28 5.05
N LEU A 107 14.68 5.97 4.88
CA LEU A 107 14.98 5.21 3.68
C LEU A 107 13.67 4.66 3.11
N THR A 108 13.31 5.05 1.90
CA THR A 108 12.12 4.50 1.21
C THR A 108 12.56 3.44 0.21
N LEU A 109 12.02 2.22 0.33
CA LEU A 109 12.38 1.11 -0.55
C LEU A 109 11.35 0.91 -1.65
N TYR A 110 11.84 0.85 -2.88
CA TYR A 110 11.08 0.55 -4.08
C TYR A 110 11.59 -0.72 -4.76
N VAL A 111 10.68 -1.48 -5.37
CA VAL A 111 10.97 -2.72 -6.10
C VAL A 111 10.35 -2.66 -7.50
N ASP A 112 11.18 -2.90 -8.50
CA ASP A 112 10.77 -3.10 -9.90
C ASP A 112 10.96 -4.56 -10.26
N ASP A 113 9.87 -5.33 -10.19
CA ASP A 113 9.83 -6.74 -10.52
C ASP A 113 9.84 -6.98 -12.04
N GLN A 114 9.28 -6.05 -12.83
CA GLN A 114 9.14 -6.14 -14.28
C GLN A 114 10.49 -6.08 -15.00
N SER A 115 11.46 -5.32 -14.49
CA SER A 115 12.79 -5.16 -15.11
C SER A 115 13.81 -6.22 -14.68
N GLY A 116 13.41 -7.26 -13.95
CA GLY A 116 14.32 -8.32 -13.48
C GLY A 116 14.64 -8.27 -11.99
N TYR A 117 13.70 -7.74 -11.20
CA TYR A 117 13.80 -7.60 -9.75
C TYR A 117 14.96 -6.68 -9.35
N ARG A 118 14.70 -5.38 -9.44
CA ARG A 118 15.59 -4.31 -8.98
C ARG A 118 15.03 -3.69 -7.71
N MET A 119 15.92 -3.36 -6.79
CA MET A 119 15.56 -2.62 -5.57
C MET A 119 16.23 -1.26 -5.60
N TYR A 120 15.45 -0.21 -5.39
CA TYR A 120 15.91 1.17 -5.31
C TYR A 120 15.62 1.71 -3.92
N VAL A 121 16.59 2.38 -3.32
CA VAL A 121 16.41 3.06 -2.04
C VAL A 121 16.47 4.55 -2.29
N GLU A 122 15.44 5.25 -1.83
CA GLU A 122 15.40 6.69 -1.79
C GLU A 122 15.89 7.18 -0.43
N ARG A 123 16.78 8.17 -0.47
CA ARG A 123 17.22 8.94 0.69
C ARG A 123 17.40 10.40 0.26
N ALA A 124 16.70 11.32 0.92
CA ALA A 124 16.81 12.76 0.67
C ALA A 124 16.61 13.16 -0.82
N GLY A 125 15.68 12.50 -1.51
CA GLY A 125 15.35 12.75 -2.91
C GLY A 125 16.25 12.06 -3.94
N GLN A 126 17.27 11.31 -3.50
CA GLN A 126 18.16 10.56 -4.38
C GLN A 126 17.79 9.08 -4.38
N PHE A 127 17.72 8.47 -5.57
CA PHE A 127 17.36 7.07 -5.76
C PHE A 127 18.59 6.25 -6.17
N ALA A 128 19.03 5.37 -5.29
CA ALA A 128 20.14 4.46 -5.52
C ALA A 128 19.65 3.04 -5.79
N CYS A 129 20.11 2.39 -6.86
CA CYS A 129 19.92 0.96 -7.05
C CYS A 129 20.79 0.17 -6.07
N VAL A 130 20.16 -0.56 -5.14
CA VAL A 130 20.85 -1.34 -4.09
C VAL A 130 20.78 -2.84 -4.31
N TYR A 131 20.09 -3.31 -5.35
CA TYR A 131 20.06 -4.72 -5.75
C TYR A 131 19.52 -4.86 -7.18
N ASP A 132 20.09 -5.78 -7.97
CA ASP A 132 19.50 -6.25 -9.22
C ASP A 132 19.72 -7.77 -9.32
N GLY A 133 18.65 -8.52 -9.59
CA GLY A 133 18.72 -9.97 -9.71
C GLY A 133 19.57 -10.47 -10.89
N LYS A 134 19.87 -9.60 -11.86
CA LYS A 134 20.67 -9.91 -13.06
C LYS A 134 22.15 -9.57 -12.93
N ASP A 135 22.52 -8.88 -11.85
CA ASP A 135 23.91 -8.46 -11.62
C ASP A 135 24.85 -9.67 -11.42
N ASN A 136 26.10 -9.48 -11.84
CA ASN A 136 27.19 -10.38 -11.49
C ASN A 136 27.78 -10.07 -10.11
N GLN A 137 28.70 -10.91 -9.64
CA GLN A 137 29.30 -10.79 -8.29
C GLN A 137 29.98 -9.44 -8.05
N ARG A 138 30.60 -8.83 -9.07
CA ARG A 138 31.28 -7.53 -8.93
C ARG A 138 30.25 -6.41 -8.79
N GLU A 139 29.18 -6.45 -9.57
CA GLU A 139 28.08 -5.46 -9.49
C GLU A 139 27.36 -5.55 -8.14
N HIS A 140 27.11 -6.77 -7.65
CA HIS A 140 26.60 -7.00 -6.29
C HIS A 140 27.51 -6.41 -5.21
N ALA A 141 28.83 -6.54 -5.34
CA ALA A 141 29.76 -5.95 -4.37
C ALA A 141 29.65 -4.41 -4.34
N VAL A 142 29.59 -3.76 -5.51
CA VAL A 142 29.45 -2.30 -5.61
C VAL A 142 28.12 -1.82 -5.02
N LYS A 143 27.01 -2.50 -5.31
CA LYS A 143 25.69 -2.14 -4.76
C LYS A 143 25.59 -2.43 -3.27
N LEU A 144 26.25 -3.48 -2.77
CA LEU A 144 26.37 -3.73 -1.34
C LEU A 144 27.15 -2.62 -0.63
N GLU A 145 28.27 -2.14 -1.20
CA GLU A 145 29.01 -0.99 -0.66
C GLU A 145 28.11 0.25 -0.59
N ARG A 146 27.36 0.54 -1.65
CA ARG A 146 26.37 1.64 -1.65
C ARG A 146 25.29 1.45 -0.60
N PHE A 147 24.78 0.23 -0.42
CA PHE A 147 23.80 -0.07 0.62
C PHE A 147 24.38 0.13 2.03
N VAL A 148 25.63 -0.25 2.24
CA VAL A 148 26.36 0.00 3.50
C VAL A 148 26.49 1.50 3.77
N GLU A 149 26.83 2.31 2.76
CA GLU A 149 26.89 3.77 2.89
C GLU A 149 25.54 4.37 3.29
N LEU A 150 24.44 3.87 2.73
CA LEU A 150 23.09 4.35 3.03
C LEU A 150 22.64 4.10 4.47
N VAL A 151 23.24 3.13 5.18
CA VAL A 151 22.89 2.79 6.57
C VAL A 151 24.04 3.07 7.54
N ALA A 152 25.12 3.70 7.09
CA ALA A 152 26.36 3.86 7.85
C ALA A 152 26.21 4.75 9.10
N ASP A 153 25.18 5.58 9.15
CA ASP A 153 24.85 6.45 10.28
C ASP A 153 24.03 5.76 11.38
N ASP A 154 23.60 4.51 11.17
CA ASP A 154 22.94 3.68 12.18
C ASP A 154 23.83 2.50 12.57
N GLU A 155 24.46 2.57 13.75
CA GLU A 155 25.46 1.59 14.20
C GLU A 155 24.91 0.15 14.19
N GLU A 156 23.64 -0.05 14.54
CA GLU A 156 23.01 -1.38 14.56
C GLU A 156 22.82 -1.97 13.16
N SER A 157 22.31 -1.18 12.20
CA SER A 157 22.18 -1.61 10.80
C SER A 157 23.54 -1.90 10.19
N LEU A 158 24.51 -1.01 10.42
CA LEU A 158 25.85 -1.15 9.89
C LEU A 158 26.51 -2.44 10.42
N ALA A 159 26.43 -2.68 11.73
CA ALA A 159 26.96 -3.89 12.35
C ALA A 159 26.29 -5.16 11.79
N TYR A 160 24.98 -5.12 11.55
CA TYR A 160 24.25 -6.25 10.97
C TYR A 160 24.69 -6.55 9.54
N VAL A 161 24.78 -5.54 8.68
CA VAL A 161 25.17 -5.70 7.27
C VAL A 161 26.63 -6.16 7.13
N GLN A 162 27.51 -5.73 8.05
CA GLN A 162 28.92 -6.15 8.08
C GLN A 162 29.16 -7.51 8.74
N ALA A 163 28.15 -8.09 9.40
CA ALA A 163 28.30 -9.39 10.06
C ALA A 163 28.53 -10.51 9.05
N ALA A 164 29.40 -11.47 9.38
CA ALA A 164 29.68 -12.62 8.52
C ALA A 164 28.44 -13.50 8.23
N THR A 165 27.38 -13.36 9.04
CA THR A 165 26.10 -14.05 8.87
C THR A 165 25.17 -13.37 7.86
N PHE A 166 25.42 -12.10 7.52
CA PHE A 166 24.61 -11.36 6.57
C PHE A 166 24.69 -12.00 5.18
N LYS A 167 23.52 -12.12 4.54
CA LYS A 167 23.42 -12.62 3.17
C LYS A 167 22.80 -11.53 2.33
N TYR A 168 23.57 -10.98 1.40
CA TYR A 168 23.09 -9.96 0.48
C TYR A 168 22.01 -10.53 -0.44
N ARG A 169 20.74 -10.34 -0.04
CA ARG A 169 19.52 -10.87 -0.66
C ARG A 169 18.36 -9.92 -0.36
N PRO A 170 17.32 -9.89 -1.21
CA PRO A 170 16.24 -8.92 -1.08
C PRO A 170 15.58 -8.82 0.30
N ARG A 171 15.20 -9.97 0.88
CA ARG A 171 14.57 -10.02 2.21
C ARG A 171 15.45 -9.48 3.34
N GLU A 172 16.78 -9.62 3.21
CA GLU A 172 17.70 -9.10 4.21
C GLU A 172 17.86 -7.58 4.06
N ILE A 173 17.81 -7.06 2.83
CA ILE A 173 17.80 -5.62 2.54
C ILE A 173 16.52 -4.98 3.08
N GLU A 174 15.35 -5.54 2.75
CA GLU A 174 14.04 -5.12 3.28
C GLU A 174 14.06 -5.06 4.81
N LYS A 175 14.53 -6.12 5.45
CA LYS A 175 14.64 -6.22 6.91
C LYS A 175 15.54 -5.12 7.50
N VAL A 176 16.70 -4.88 6.91
CA VAL A 176 17.61 -3.82 7.39
C VAL A 176 16.96 -2.46 7.27
N ILE A 177 16.31 -2.16 6.15
CA ILE A 177 15.62 -0.88 5.92
C ILE A 177 14.47 -0.69 6.91
N ALA A 178 13.65 -1.72 7.14
CA ALA A 178 12.55 -1.67 8.11
C ALA A 178 13.07 -1.30 9.51
N TYR A 179 14.10 -1.99 10.01
CA TYR A 179 14.68 -1.69 11.32
C TYR A 179 15.38 -0.34 11.37
N TYR A 180 16.07 0.06 10.29
CA TYR A 180 16.67 1.39 10.18
C TYR A 180 15.59 2.46 10.34
N ASN A 181 14.47 2.34 9.62
CA ASN A 181 13.37 3.29 9.65
C ASN A 181 12.69 3.35 11.03
N GLU A 182 12.54 2.22 11.72
CA GLU A 182 12.00 2.17 13.07
C GLU A 182 12.84 2.98 14.07
N ARG A 183 14.17 2.82 14.01
CA ARG A 183 15.11 3.53 14.91
C ARG A 183 15.29 4.99 14.57
N ASN A 184 15.30 5.32 13.28
CA ASN A 184 15.61 6.67 12.78
C ASN A 184 14.36 7.47 12.43
N TYR A 185 13.18 7.06 12.91
CA TYR A 185 11.93 7.78 12.65
C TYR A 185 11.98 9.25 13.10
N THR A 186 11.87 10.16 12.14
CA THR A 186 11.67 11.59 12.41
C THR A 186 10.20 11.98 12.26
N VAL A 187 9.67 12.72 13.24
CA VAL A 187 8.33 13.29 13.13
C VAL A 187 8.33 14.38 12.06
N GLN A 188 7.60 14.12 10.98
CA GLN A 188 7.46 15.07 9.88
C GLN A 188 6.39 16.14 10.17
N THR A 189 6.69 17.39 9.82
CA THR A 189 5.72 18.49 9.87
C THR A 189 4.89 18.46 8.60
N LEU A 190 3.61 18.08 8.72
CA LEU A 190 2.71 17.98 7.58
C LEU A 190 2.20 19.36 7.18
N THR A 191 2.23 19.64 5.87
CA THR A 191 1.63 20.84 5.25
C THR A 191 0.27 20.52 4.66
N ASP A 192 -0.50 21.55 4.29
CA ASP A 192 -1.77 21.36 3.57
C ASP A 192 -1.59 20.75 2.18
N GLU A 193 -0.40 20.90 1.60
CA GLU A 193 -0.01 20.32 0.31
C GLU A 193 0.40 18.84 0.43
N THR A 194 0.53 18.31 1.65
CA THR A 194 0.94 16.92 1.85
C THR A 194 -0.17 15.99 1.40
N VAL A 195 0.08 15.22 0.33
CA VAL A 195 -0.86 14.21 -0.18
C VAL A 195 -1.06 13.11 0.85
N ARG A 196 -2.33 12.79 1.13
CA ARG A 196 -2.73 11.78 2.10
C ARG A 196 -3.44 10.61 1.43
N GLY A 197 -3.11 9.41 1.90
CA GLY A 197 -3.86 8.19 1.64
C GLY A 197 -4.79 7.90 2.81
N THR A 198 -5.76 7.01 2.57
CA THR A 198 -6.66 6.53 3.62
C THR A 198 -6.22 5.13 4.03
N ILE A 199 -6.13 4.90 5.34
CA ILE A 199 -6.02 3.56 5.88
C ILE A 199 -7.23 3.26 6.77
N TYR A 200 -7.69 2.03 6.71
CA TYR A 200 -8.75 1.49 7.55
C TYR A 200 -8.14 0.48 8.51
N LEU A 201 -8.30 0.71 9.81
CA LEU A 201 -7.91 -0.25 10.84
C LEU A 201 -9.17 -0.89 11.40
N TYR A 202 -9.23 -2.21 11.42
CA TYR A 202 -10.41 -2.94 11.88
C TYR A 202 -10.07 -4.18 12.72
N ARG A 203 -11.08 -4.76 13.37
CA ARG A 203 -10.95 -5.99 14.17
C ARG A 203 -12.15 -6.91 13.98
N THR A 204 -11.92 -8.18 13.66
CA THR A 204 -13.02 -9.14 13.42
C THR A 204 -13.41 -9.98 14.64
N ARG A 205 -12.47 -10.37 15.52
CA ARG A 205 -12.76 -11.32 16.62
C ARG A 205 -11.97 -11.08 17.91
N PHE A 206 -12.38 -11.81 18.96
CA PHE A 206 -11.76 -11.83 20.29
C PHE A 206 -10.36 -12.45 20.21
N GLN A 207 -9.35 -11.60 20.12
CA GLN A 207 -7.97 -11.97 20.43
C GLN A 207 -7.79 -11.91 21.97
N LYS A 208 -6.67 -12.38 22.53
CA LYS A 208 -6.36 -12.26 23.97
C LYS A 208 -6.21 -10.80 24.47
N THR A 209 -6.72 -9.84 23.73
CA THR A 209 -6.64 -8.41 23.99
C THR A 209 -7.93 -7.93 24.62
N LYS A 210 -7.88 -6.77 25.27
CA LYS A 210 -9.10 -6.20 25.86
C LYS A 210 -10.14 -5.88 24.77
N LYS A 211 -11.38 -5.68 25.22
CA LYS A 211 -12.52 -5.28 24.37
C LYS A 211 -12.23 -4.05 23.50
N ARG A 212 -11.33 -3.17 23.95
CA ARG A 212 -10.93 -1.93 23.27
C ARG A 212 -9.41 -1.86 23.16
N ILE A 213 -8.93 -1.51 21.96
CA ILE A 213 -7.58 -1.02 21.72
C ILE A 213 -7.67 0.50 21.53
N LYS A 214 -6.76 1.24 22.13
CA LYS A 214 -6.60 2.67 21.89
C LYS A 214 -5.45 2.88 20.93
N ILE A 215 -5.68 3.72 19.93
CA ILE A 215 -4.72 4.02 18.87
C ILE A 215 -4.42 5.50 18.95
N ARG A 216 -3.16 5.85 19.21
CA ARG A 216 -2.72 7.25 19.23
C ARG A 216 -1.98 7.56 17.94
N GLN A 217 -2.45 8.59 17.23
CA GLN A 217 -1.85 9.13 16.03
C GLN A 217 -1.63 10.64 16.23
N SER A 218 -0.37 11.11 16.16
CA SER A 218 -0.05 12.55 16.23
C SER A 218 -0.74 13.29 17.39
N GLY A 219 -0.83 12.65 18.56
CA GLY A 219 -1.49 13.21 19.75
C GLY A 219 -3.01 13.02 19.85
N ARG A 220 -3.69 12.59 18.78
CA ARG A 220 -5.12 12.22 18.80
C ARG A 220 -5.31 10.77 19.19
N TYR A 221 -6.38 10.48 19.93
CA TYR A 221 -6.74 9.14 20.34
C TYR A 221 -7.97 8.66 19.58
N HIS A 222 -7.89 7.43 19.10
CA HIS A 222 -8.97 6.67 18.49
C HIS A 222 -9.22 5.43 19.34
N GLU A 223 -10.46 4.98 19.39
CA GLU A 223 -10.84 3.75 20.09
C GLU A 223 -11.33 2.74 19.07
N LEU A 224 -10.76 1.53 19.09
CA LEU A 224 -11.10 0.45 18.18
C LEU A 224 -11.63 -0.75 18.96
N TYR A 225 -12.93 -1.02 18.79
CA TYR A 225 -13.62 -2.14 19.41
C TYR A 225 -13.57 -3.41 18.53
N ILE A 226 -14.05 -4.53 19.07
CA ILE A 226 -14.24 -5.75 18.28
C ILE A 226 -15.45 -5.56 17.35
N ASN A 227 -15.36 -5.98 16.09
CA ASN A 227 -16.34 -5.74 15.03
C ASN A 227 -16.55 -4.24 14.76
N ASP A 228 -15.46 -3.49 14.76
CA ASP A 228 -15.43 -2.05 14.55
C ASP A 228 -14.27 -1.70 13.61
N PHE A 229 -14.31 -0.49 13.06
CA PHE A 229 -13.23 0.07 12.26
C PHE A 229 -13.03 1.55 12.53
N ILE A 230 -11.81 2.02 12.30
CA ILE A 230 -11.49 3.44 12.25
C ILE A 230 -10.83 3.78 10.92
N GLN A 231 -11.03 5.02 10.49
CA GLN A 231 -10.42 5.57 9.29
C GLN A 231 -9.35 6.59 9.69
N LEU A 232 -8.13 6.44 9.16
CA LEU A 232 -7.03 7.37 9.38
C LEU A 232 -6.55 7.93 8.04
N HIS A 233 -6.25 9.22 8.01
CA HIS A 233 -5.69 9.91 6.84
C HIS A 233 -4.22 10.20 7.06
N LEU A 234 -3.37 9.40 6.45
CA LEU A 234 -1.92 9.41 6.65
C LEU A 234 -1.20 9.96 5.42
N PRO A 235 -0.07 10.68 5.59
CA PRO A 235 0.76 11.07 4.45
C PRO A 235 1.19 9.85 3.64
N ILE A 236 1.24 9.99 2.32
CA ILE A 236 1.67 8.90 1.44
C ILE A 236 3.19 8.74 1.50
N ASN A 237 3.94 9.84 1.47
CA ASN A 237 5.41 9.81 1.34
C ASN A 237 6.18 9.76 2.65
N TYR A 238 5.48 9.82 3.78
CA TYR A 238 6.11 9.84 5.09
C TYR A 238 5.49 8.77 5.98
N PRO A 239 6.29 8.06 6.79
CA PRO A 239 5.71 7.18 7.79
C PRO A 239 5.03 8.01 8.88
N THR A 240 4.01 7.43 9.49
CA THR A 240 3.40 7.91 10.72
C THR A 240 3.52 6.83 11.77
N LYS A 241 4.05 7.19 12.94
CA LYS A 241 4.09 6.32 14.09
C LYS A 241 2.71 6.23 14.74
N LEU A 242 2.13 5.03 14.75
CA LEU A 242 0.93 4.70 15.49
C LEU A 242 1.32 3.98 16.78
N LEU A 243 0.73 4.42 17.89
CA LEU A 243 0.85 3.74 19.17
C LEU A 243 -0.45 2.98 19.46
N LEU A 244 -0.38 1.65 19.48
CA LEU A 244 -1.48 0.76 19.80
C LEU A 244 -1.32 0.28 21.24
N TYR A 245 -2.37 0.43 22.06
CA TYR A 245 -2.33 -0.06 23.43
C TYR A 245 -3.69 -0.51 23.96
N ASP A 246 -3.71 -1.61 24.72
CA ASP A 246 -4.89 -2.06 25.46
C ASP A 246 -4.76 -1.87 26.98
N GLY A 247 -3.66 -1.24 27.41
CA GLY A 247 -3.31 -0.92 28.79
C GLY A 247 -2.40 -1.94 29.47
N SER A 248 -2.18 -3.10 28.87
CA SER A 248 -1.12 -4.06 29.27
C SER A 248 -0.07 -4.18 28.18
N ILE A 249 -0.51 -4.24 26.93
CA ILE A 249 0.36 -4.33 25.75
C ILE A 249 0.44 -2.95 25.11
N GLN A 250 1.63 -2.58 24.65
CA GLN A 250 1.90 -1.33 23.96
C GLN A 250 2.87 -1.59 22.82
N THR A 251 2.47 -1.27 21.59
CA THR A 251 3.30 -1.45 20.40
C THR A 251 3.30 -0.17 19.57
N GLU A 252 4.48 0.24 19.11
CA GLU A 252 4.65 1.31 18.12
C GLU A 252 4.81 0.69 16.74
N ILE A 253 4.04 1.16 15.77
CA ILE A 253 4.08 0.67 14.39
C ILE A 253 4.22 1.86 13.45
N LEU A 254 5.17 1.80 12.52
CA LEU A 254 5.28 2.77 11.43
C LEU A 254 4.35 2.36 10.28
N VAL A 255 3.54 3.29 9.80
CA VAL A 255 2.65 3.07 8.67
C VAL A 255 2.48 4.35 7.85
N SER A 256 2.34 4.22 6.55
CA SER A 256 2.05 5.33 5.63
C SER A 256 0.69 5.13 4.95
N GLY A 257 0.18 6.21 4.35
CA GLY A 257 -0.90 6.11 3.38
C GLY A 257 -0.44 5.38 2.11
N GLY A 258 -1.40 4.86 1.34
CA GLY A 258 -1.18 4.32 0.00
C GLY A 258 -1.78 5.21 -1.10
N LEU A 259 -1.45 4.90 -2.36
CA LEU A 259 -2.13 5.50 -3.51
C LEU A 259 -3.58 5.05 -3.61
N ARG A 260 -3.93 3.89 -3.05
CA ARG A 260 -5.30 3.42 -2.82
C ARG A 260 -5.59 3.31 -1.33
N ASP A 261 -6.86 3.14 -1.00
CA ASP A 261 -7.27 2.81 0.36
C ASP A 261 -6.63 1.48 0.79
N ARG A 262 -6.01 1.46 1.97
CA ARG A 262 -5.40 0.25 2.55
C ARG A 262 -6.20 -0.21 3.74
N PHE A 263 -6.30 -1.51 3.93
CA PHE A 263 -7.12 -2.11 4.97
C PHE A 263 -6.26 -3.03 5.81
N TYR A 264 -6.26 -2.82 7.12
CA TYR A 264 -5.47 -3.60 8.04
C TYR A 264 -6.34 -4.16 9.15
N GLU A 265 -6.22 -5.48 9.36
CA GLU A 265 -6.70 -6.07 10.59
C GLU A 265 -5.66 -5.86 11.69
N VAL A 266 -6.10 -5.35 12.84
CA VAL A 266 -5.27 -5.24 14.04
C VAL A 266 -5.28 -6.59 14.76
N LEU A 267 -4.12 -7.25 14.80
CA LEU A 267 -3.92 -8.55 15.41
C LEU A 267 -2.97 -8.48 16.61
N TYR A 268 -3.16 -9.36 17.59
CA TYR A 268 -2.18 -9.62 18.65
C TYR A 268 -1.35 -10.85 18.32
N ASP A 269 -0.03 -10.71 18.37
CA ASP A 269 0.92 -11.80 18.24
C ASP A 269 1.40 -12.26 19.63
N ALA A 270 0.96 -13.46 20.02
CA ALA A 270 1.32 -14.05 21.29
C ALA A 270 2.80 -14.45 21.41
N ARG A 271 3.56 -14.47 20.31
CA ARG A 271 4.99 -14.82 20.31
C ARG A 271 5.86 -13.63 20.69
N SER A 272 5.55 -12.46 20.14
CA SER A 272 6.25 -11.21 20.45
C SER A 272 5.61 -10.44 21.60
N ASP A 273 4.39 -10.81 22.01
CA ASP A 273 3.58 -10.07 22.98
C ASP A 273 3.25 -8.65 22.51
N ASP A 274 2.99 -8.50 21.21
CA ASP A 274 2.80 -7.21 20.53
C ASP A 274 1.58 -7.19 19.59
N PHE A 275 1.16 -5.99 19.20
CA PHE A 275 0.23 -5.80 18.10
C PHE A 275 0.95 -5.84 16.74
N ARG A 276 0.29 -6.38 15.72
CA ARG A 276 0.70 -6.29 14.32
C ARG A 276 -0.45 -5.85 13.44
N LEU A 277 -0.13 -5.20 12.33
CA LEU A 277 -1.08 -4.87 11.27
C LEU A 277 -0.96 -5.92 10.18
N ASP A 278 -2.05 -6.61 9.87
CA ASP A 278 -2.13 -7.55 8.76
C ASP A 278 -2.86 -6.84 7.61
N GLU A 279 -2.15 -6.53 6.53
CA GLU A 279 -2.79 -5.94 5.35
C GLU A 279 -3.70 -6.96 4.69
N LYS A 280 -4.86 -6.49 4.23
CA LYS A 280 -5.92 -7.31 3.66
C LYS A 280 -6.28 -6.80 2.28
N ASP A 281 -6.26 -7.72 1.33
CA ASP A 281 -6.59 -7.50 -0.09
C ASP A 281 -7.67 -8.48 -0.56
N GLY A 282 -8.20 -8.24 -1.76
CA GLY A 282 -9.03 -9.18 -2.49
C GLY A 282 -10.25 -9.72 -1.72
N THR A 283 -10.39 -11.05 -1.68
CA THR A 283 -11.57 -11.69 -1.10
C THR A 283 -11.64 -11.57 0.43
N GLU A 284 -10.51 -11.48 1.13
CA GLU A 284 -10.49 -11.33 2.60
C GLU A 284 -11.13 -9.99 3.00
N LEU A 285 -10.79 -8.93 2.26
CA LEU A 285 -11.39 -7.61 2.44
C LEU A 285 -12.92 -7.65 2.31
N HIS A 286 -13.44 -8.34 1.29
CA HIS A 286 -14.88 -8.42 0.99
C HIS A 286 -15.68 -9.06 2.12
N TYR A 287 -15.17 -10.13 2.73
CA TYR A 287 -15.92 -10.86 3.76
C TYR A 287 -15.72 -10.30 5.17
N GLU A 288 -14.54 -9.75 5.46
CA GLU A 288 -14.18 -9.33 6.81
C GLU A 288 -14.50 -7.86 7.04
N PHE A 289 -13.92 -6.96 6.22
CA PHE A 289 -14.09 -5.53 6.41
C PHE A 289 -15.46 -5.02 5.96
N TYR A 290 -15.90 -5.36 4.75
CA TYR A 290 -17.18 -4.83 4.25
C TYR A 290 -18.38 -5.33 5.06
N GLY A 291 -18.33 -6.55 5.59
CA GLY A 291 -19.33 -7.06 6.53
C GLY A 291 -19.35 -6.31 7.88
N ILE A 292 -18.20 -5.74 8.31
CA ILE A 292 -18.15 -4.84 9.49
C ILE A 292 -18.68 -3.46 9.11
N LYS A 293 -18.25 -2.91 7.97
CA LYS A 293 -18.67 -1.59 7.48
C LYS A 293 -20.19 -1.49 7.35
N GLU A 294 -20.83 -2.51 6.79
CA GLU A 294 -22.29 -2.59 6.67
C GLU A 294 -22.96 -2.57 8.04
N LYS A 295 -22.50 -3.39 9.00
CA LYS A 295 -23.04 -3.44 10.37
C LYS A 295 -22.87 -2.13 11.15
N VAL A 296 -21.75 -1.42 10.96
CA VAL A 296 -21.51 -0.12 11.59
C VAL A 296 -22.38 0.95 10.93
N GLY A 297 -22.51 0.92 9.60
CA GLY A 297 -23.38 1.82 8.85
C GLY A 297 -24.86 1.70 9.24
N GLU A 298 -25.37 0.47 9.39
CA GLU A 298 -26.72 0.21 9.88
C GLU A 298 -26.97 0.76 11.28
N LYS A 299 -25.97 0.68 12.18
CA LYS A 299 -26.06 1.27 13.52
C LYS A 299 -26.12 2.79 13.51
N MET A 300 -25.43 3.44 12.57
CA MET A 300 -25.41 4.91 12.46
C MET A 300 -26.65 5.49 11.76
N ALA A 301 -27.32 4.71 10.90
CA ALA A 301 -28.53 5.13 10.19
C ALA A 301 -29.84 4.83 10.94
N GLY A 302 -29.75 4.12 12.07
CA GLY A 302 -30.89 3.73 12.91
C GLY A 302 -31.17 4.64 14.12
N ASP A 303 -30.40 5.73 14.27
CA ASP A 303 -30.61 6.82 15.24
C ASP A 303 -31.14 8.09 14.52
#